data_AF-A0A963H8Y2-F1
#
_entry.id   AF-A0A963H8Y2-F1
#
_cell.length_a   1.000
_cell.length_b   1.000
_cell.length_c   1.000
_cell.angle_alpha   90.00
_cell.angle_beta   90.00
_cell.angle_gamma   90.00
#
_symmetry.space_group_name_H-M   'P 1'
#
loop_
_entity.id
_entity.type
_entity.pdbx_description
1 polymer ?
#
loop_
_entity_poly.entity_id
_entity_poly.type
_entity_poly.pdbx_seq_one_letter_code
_entity_poly.pdbx_strand_id
1 'polypeptide(L)'
;FMTNIGTTRSTIAYLLGVLVKIARDVDNRVRDMSTPERRIHEKRVRSLTLELPPLPNFSCFHQAFRGHSLDGQSETRDGDVRSAFFLGYEDGNCEYLTMDDTAQAIKNGRECVSAQFVIPYPPGFPILVPGQVISAEILQFMQALDVREIHGFRPELGFRIYTEAALELAGQANAVWKAQINASAGAAEGE
;
A
#
# COMPACT_ATOMS: atom_id res chain seq x y z
N PHE A 1 4.79 -13.13 -19.80
CA PHE A 1 3.70 -13.76 -20.57
C PHE A 1 3.37 -15.10 -19.91
N MET A 2 2.11 -15.38 -19.61
CA MET A 2 1.69 -16.70 -19.08
C MET A 2 1.23 -17.58 -20.24
N THR A 3 1.93 -18.69 -20.46
CA THR A 3 1.50 -19.72 -21.44
C THR A 3 0.49 -20.65 -20.77
N ASN A 4 -0.57 -20.97 -21.49
CA ASN A 4 -1.65 -21.84 -21.02
C ASN A 4 -1.94 -22.94 -22.06
N ILE A 5 -2.86 -23.85 -21.75
CA ILE A 5 -3.22 -24.99 -22.63
C ILE A 5 -3.74 -24.55 -24.02
N GLY A 6 -4.27 -23.32 -24.14
CA GLY A 6 -4.70 -22.74 -25.41
C GLY A 6 -3.59 -22.04 -26.19
N THR A 7 -2.37 -21.96 -25.66
CA THR A 7 -1.25 -21.27 -26.31
C THR A 7 -0.68 -22.11 -27.44
N THR A 8 -0.99 -21.72 -28.68
CA THR A 8 -0.52 -22.44 -29.87
C THR A 8 0.93 -22.08 -30.23
N ARG A 9 1.60 -22.95 -31.01
CA ARG A 9 2.92 -22.65 -31.58
C ARG A 9 2.91 -21.35 -32.40
N SER A 10 1.83 -21.09 -33.14
CA SER A 10 1.65 -19.87 -33.93
C SER A 10 1.59 -18.63 -33.04
N THR A 11 0.90 -18.70 -31.89
CA THR A 11 0.85 -17.61 -30.91
C THR A 11 2.24 -17.28 -30.35
N ILE A 12 3.03 -18.31 -30.03
CA ILE A 12 4.41 -18.15 -29.54
C ILE A 12 5.29 -17.54 -30.64
N ALA A 13 5.22 -18.05 -31.87
CA ALA A 13 5.98 -17.51 -33.00
C ALA A 13 5.63 -16.04 -33.28
N TYR A 14 4.34 -15.69 -33.19
CA TYR A 14 3.89 -14.31 -33.33
C TYR A 14 4.47 -13.41 -32.22
N LEU A 15 4.39 -13.83 -30.95
CA LEU A 15 4.97 -13.09 -29.84
C LEU A 15 6.47 -12.84 -30.03
N LEU A 16 7.23 -13.89 -30.39
CA LEU A 16 8.66 -13.77 -30.69
C LEU A 16 8.92 -12.80 -31.83
N GLY A 17 8.14 -12.87 -32.91
CA GLY A 17 8.25 -11.95 -34.04
C GLY A 17 8.05 -10.48 -33.63
N VAL A 18 7.04 -10.21 -32.80
CA VAL A 18 6.78 -8.88 -32.26
C VAL A 18 7.92 -8.41 -31.34
N LEU A 19 8.40 -9.25 -30.43
CA LEU A 19 9.50 -8.90 -29.53
C LEU A 19 10.80 -8.60 -30.30
N VAL A 20 11.14 -9.40 -31.31
CA VAL A 20 12.29 -9.15 -32.20
C VAL A 20 12.14 -7.83 -32.95
N LYS A 21 10.93 -7.53 -33.44
CA LYS A 21 10.64 -6.25 -34.10
C LYS A 21 10.86 -5.07 -33.15
N ILE A 22 10.31 -5.14 -31.93
CA ILE A 22 10.46 -4.09 -30.91
C ILE A 22 11.95 -3.89 -30.57
N ALA A 23 12.70 -4.97 -30.37
CA ALA A 23 14.14 -4.89 -30.08
C ALA A 23 14.91 -4.17 -31.20
N ARG A 24 14.66 -4.55 -32.46
CA ARG A 24 15.29 -3.90 -33.62
C ARG A 24 14.90 -2.42 -33.74
N ASP A 25 13.64 -2.09 -33.49
CA ASP A 25 13.17 -0.70 -33.54
C ASP A 25 13.84 0.15 -32.44
N VAL A 26 14.05 -0.40 -31.25
CA VAL A 26 14.81 0.25 -30.17
C VAL A 26 16.29 0.42 -30.54
N ASP A 27 16.94 -0.63 -31.06
CA ASP A 27 18.35 -0.59 -31.46
C ASP A 27 18.61 0.44 -32.57
N ASN A 28 17.73 0.52 -33.56
CA ASN A 28 17.83 1.51 -34.63
C ASN A 28 17.68 2.94 -34.09
N ARG A 29 16.70 3.18 -33.21
CA ARG A 29 16.53 4.48 -32.56
C ARG A 29 17.79 4.89 -31.78
N VAL A 30 18.41 3.97 -31.05
CA VAL A 30 19.63 4.25 -30.28
C VAL A 30 20.82 4.51 -31.21
N ARG A 31 20.91 3.83 -32.35
CA ARG A 31 21.98 4.02 -33.34
C ARG A 31 21.94 5.41 -33.98
N ASP A 32 20.75 5.94 -34.22
CA ASP A 32 20.56 7.24 -34.86
C ASP A 32 20.73 8.42 -33.88
N MET A 33 20.89 8.15 -32.57
CA MET A 33 21.11 9.19 -31.56
C MET A 33 22.50 9.82 -31.64
N SER A 34 22.54 11.13 -31.50
CA SER A 34 23.77 11.88 -31.23
C SER A 34 24.32 11.59 -29.82
N THR A 35 25.58 11.97 -29.55
CA THR A 35 26.19 11.77 -28.23
C THR A 35 25.40 12.39 -27.07
N PRO A 36 24.87 13.64 -27.18
CA PRO A 36 24.02 14.20 -26.13
C PRO A 36 22.71 13.44 -25.92
N GLU A 37 22.02 13.04 -27.00
CA GLU A 37 20.77 12.28 -26.92
C GLU A 37 20.96 10.93 -26.27
N ARG A 38 22.05 10.23 -26.62
CA ARG A 38 22.42 8.95 -26.02
C ARG A 38 22.64 9.07 -24.52
N ARG A 39 23.28 10.14 -24.03
CA ARG A 39 23.44 10.39 -22.58
C ARG A 39 22.10 10.60 -21.88
N ILE A 40 21.16 11.29 -22.51
CA ILE A 40 19.81 11.49 -21.95
C ILE A 40 19.06 10.15 -21.91
N HIS A 41 19.16 9.36 -22.98
CA HIS A 41 18.56 8.02 -23.05
C HIS A 41 19.09 7.10 -21.95
N GLU A 42 20.42 7.01 -21.78
CA GLU A 42 21.07 6.19 -20.75
C GLU A 42 20.65 6.60 -19.34
N LYS A 43 20.56 7.91 -19.06
CA LYS A 43 20.03 8.41 -17.77
C LYS A 43 18.58 7.96 -17.54
N ARG A 44 17.74 8.04 -18.56
CA ARG A 44 16.33 7.61 -18.46
C ARG A 44 16.21 6.11 -18.25
N VAL A 45 16.99 5.29 -18.96
CA VAL A 45 17.04 3.84 -18.76
C VAL A 45 17.45 3.53 -17.33
N ARG A 46 18.51 4.17 -16.82
CA ARG A 46 18.97 3.98 -15.44
C ARG A 46 17.91 4.37 -14.42
N SER A 47 17.25 5.51 -14.59
CA SER A 47 16.16 5.96 -13.72
C SER A 47 15.01 4.94 -13.67
N LEU A 48 14.62 4.37 -14.81
CA LEU A 48 13.50 3.42 -14.92
C LEU A 48 13.84 1.98 -14.47
N THR A 49 15.12 1.62 -14.38
CA THR A 49 15.56 0.22 -14.16
C THR A 49 16.38 0.00 -12.90
N LEU A 50 17.08 1.03 -12.40
CA LEU A 50 18.03 0.93 -11.30
C LEU A 50 17.73 1.91 -10.15
N GLU A 51 17.14 3.09 -10.43
CA GLU A 51 16.89 4.14 -9.42
C GLU A 51 15.41 4.20 -9.05
N LEU A 52 14.83 3.04 -8.73
CA LEU A 52 13.44 2.92 -8.31
C LEU A 52 13.26 3.43 -6.87
N PRO A 53 12.12 4.05 -6.53
CA PRO A 53 11.84 4.44 -5.15
C PRO A 53 11.80 3.19 -4.25
N PRO A 54 12.40 3.25 -3.05
CA PRO A 54 12.40 2.11 -2.14
C PRO A 54 10.97 1.82 -1.68
N LEU A 55 10.59 0.54 -1.68
CA LEU A 55 9.28 0.14 -1.17
C LEU A 55 9.19 0.48 0.33
N PRO A 56 8.10 1.09 0.79
CA PRO A 56 7.96 1.44 2.20
C PRO A 56 7.78 0.17 3.02
N ASN A 57 8.32 0.17 4.23
CA ASN A 57 8.05 -0.90 5.18
C ASN A 57 6.62 -0.79 5.72
N PHE A 58 6.08 -1.92 6.18
CA PHE A 58 4.85 -1.90 6.96
C PHE A 58 5.10 -1.13 8.25
N SER A 59 4.30 -0.08 8.48
CA SER A 59 4.38 0.80 9.64
C SER A 59 3.92 0.06 10.90
N CYS A 60 2.61 0.04 11.14
CA CYS A 60 1.94 -0.70 12.19
C CYS A 60 0.42 -0.61 11.98
N PHE A 61 -0.31 -1.49 12.66
CA PHE A 61 -1.72 -1.29 12.90
C PHE A 61 -1.94 -0.30 14.03
N HIS A 62 -2.94 0.57 13.86
CA HIS A 62 -3.44 1.46 14.91
C HIS A 62 -3.99 0.63 16.07
N GLN A 63 -3.91 1.15 17.30
CA GLN A 63 -4.32 0.42 18.52
C GLN A 63 -5.77 -0.10 18.45
N ALA A 64 -6.65 0.64 17.78
CA ALA A 64 -8.04 0.24 17.55
C ALA A 64 -8.19 -1.08 16.78
N PHE A 65 -7.20 -1.45 15.96
CA PHE A 65 -7.23 -2.62 15.10
C PHE A 65 -6.06 -3.57 15.34
N ARG A 66 -5.27 -3.39 16.42
CA ARG A 66 -4.25 -4.38 16.77
C ARG A 66 -4.90 -5.69 17.20
N GLY A 67 -4.37 -6.78 16.65
CA GLY A 67 -4.71 -8.14 17.01
C GLY A 67 -4.21 -8.48 18.41
N HIS A 68 -4.55 -9.70 18.83
CA HIS A 68 -4.29 -10.17 20.19
C HIS A 68 -3.58 -11.52 20.14
N SER A 69 -2.65 -11.74 21.05
CA SER A 69 -2.09 -13.07 21.25
C SER A 69 -3.15 -13.99 21.88
N LEU A 70 -3.13 -15.28 21.50
CA LEU A 70 -4.05 -16.29 22.00
C LEU A 70 -3.94 -16.51 23.52
N ASP A 71 -2.81 -16.13 24.12
CA ASP A 71 -2.54 -16.20 25.56
C ASP A 71 -3.00 -14.95 26.34
N GLY A 72 -3.44 -13.88 25.67
CA GLY A 72 -3.86 -12.61 26.29
C GLY A 72 -2.73 -11.81 26.98
N GLN A 73 -1.50 -12.33 27.01
CA GLN A 73 -0.36 -11.75 27.72
C GLN A 73 0.68 -11.14 26.77
N SER A 74 0.77 -11.64 25.54
CA SER A 74 1.79 -11.20 24.58
C SER A 74 1.24 -10.12 23.63
N GLU A 75 1.97 -9.00 23.46
CA GLU A 75 1.66 -8.03 22.41
C GLU A 75 1.98 -8.61 21.03
N THR A 76 1.02 -8.57 20.10
CA THR A 76 1.27 -8.91 18.69
C THR A 76 1.35 -7.66 17.81
N ARG A 77 2.13 -7.79 16.73
CA ARG A 77 2.18 -6.79 15.64
C ARG A 77 1.07 -7.01 14.61
N ASP A 78 0.30 -8.08 14.74
CA ASP A 78 -0.82 -8.41 13.86
C ASP A 78 -1.96 -7.40 14.02
N GLY A 79 -2.84 -7.35 13.03
CA GLY A 79 -4.01 -6.47 13.06
C GLY A 79 -5.25 -7.12 12.49
N ASP A 80 -6.40 -6.68 12.97
CA ASP A 80 -7.71 -7.05 12.48
C ASP A 80 -8.10 -6.17 11.29
N VAL A 81 -7.54 -6.53 10.13
CA VAL A 81 -7.85 -5.89 8.84
C VAL A 81 -9.34 -6.00 8.52
N ARG A 82 -10.02 -7.07 8.95
CA ARG A 82 -11.42 -7.31 8.64
C ARG A 82 -12.31 -6.29 9.34
N SER A 83 -12.14 -6.12 10.65
CA SER A 83 -12.90 -5.14 11.42
C SER A 83 -12.64 -3.72 10.94
N ALA A 84 -11.38 -3.38 10.64
CA ALA A 84 -11.06 -2.10 10.00
C ALA A 84 -11.83 -1.95 8.68
N PHE A 85 -11.66 -2.88 7.74
CA PHE A 85 -12.30 -2.84 6.43
C PHE A 85 -13.83 -2.60 6.51
N PHE A 86 -14.53 -3.28 7.40
CA PHE A 86 -15.97 -3.09 7.59
C PHE A 86 -16.34 -1.78 8.31
N LEU A 87 -15.52 -1.28 9.24
CA LEU A 87 -15.75 0.03 9.86
C LEU A 87 -15.81 1.15 8.81
N GLY A 88 -15.03 1.01 7.75
CA GLY A 88 -14.97 1.95 6.63
C GLY A 88 -16.19 1.92 5.71
N TYR A 89 -17.18 1.04 5.92
CA TYR A 89 -18.41 1.03 5.11
C TYR A 89 -19.34 2.21 5.45
N GLU A 90 -19.28 2.69 6.68
CA GLU A 90 -20.01 3.88 7.11
C GLU A 90 -19.21 5.12 6.70
N ASP A 91 -19.71 5.89 5.74
CA ASP A 91 -18.99 7.05 5.21
C ASP A 91 -18.72 8.11 6.29
N GLY A 92 -19.59 8.24 7.29
CA GLY A 92 -19.39 9.16 8.42
C GLY A 92 -18.18 8.81 9.32
N ASN A 93 -17.67 7.58 9.23
CA ASN A 93 -16.46 7.17 9.94
C ASN A 93 -15.17 7.55 9.20
N CYS A 94 -15.28 8.04 7.98
CA CYS A 94 -14.15 8.31 7.11
C CYS A 94 -14.10 9.77 6.67
N GLU A 95 -12.90 10.23 6.40
CA GLU A 95 -12.63 11.52 5.79
C GLU A 95 -11.51 11.38 4.76
N TYR A 96 -11.33 12.42 3.95
CA TYR A 96 -10.28 12.48 2.95
C TYR A 96 -9.26 13.55 3.34
N LEU A 97 -7.99 13.18 3.34
CA LEU A 97 -6.88 14.12 3.49
C LEU A 97 -5.98 14.06 2.26
N THR A 98 -5.66 15.23 1.70
CA THR A 98 -4.69 15.36 0.62
C THR A 98 -3.31 14.86 1.07
N MET A 99 -2.38 14.64 0.12
CA MET A 99 -1.00 14.28 0.46
C MET A 99 -0.36 15.29 1.42
N ASP A 100 -0.57 16.58 1.18
CA ASP A 100 0.01 17.66 1.98
C ASP A 100 -0.67 17.74 3.35
N ASP A 101 -2.00 17.65 3.41
CA ASP A 101 -2.73 17.66 4.68
C ASP A 101 -2.38 16.45 5.54
N THR A 102 -2.22 15.28 4.92
CA THR A 102 -1.78 14.06 5.62
C THR A 102 -0.36 14.25 6.16
N ALA A 103 0.55 14.84 5.38
CA ALA A 103 1.90 15.13 5.84
C ALA A 103 1.93 16.12 7.02
N GLN A 104 1.07 17.15 6.98
CA GLN A 104 0.95 18.11 8.09
C GLN A 104 0.31 17.49 9.33
N ALA A 105 -0.74 16.69 9.16
CA ALA A 105 -1.38 15.96 10.24
C ALA A 105 -0.38 15.06 10.98
N ILE A 106 0.41 14.27 10.24
CA ILE A 106 1.45 13.41 10.81
C ILE A 106 2.51 14.24 11.54
N LYS A 107 2.97 15.36 10.97
CA LYS A 107 3.93 16.27 11.63
C LYS A 107 3.40 16.85 12.94
N ASN A 108 2.08 17.08 13.01
CA ASN A 108 1.40 17.57 14.21
C ASN A 108 1.08 16.44 15.21
N GLY A 109 1.47 15.20 14.94
CA GLY A 109 1.30 14.06 15.84
C GLY A 109 0.01 13.27 15.65
N ARG A 110 -0.79 13.56 14.62
CA ARG A 110 -2.00 12.79 14.31
C ARG A 110 -1.65 11.46 13.63
N GLU A 111 -2.14 10.36 14.20
CA GLU A 111 -2.08 9.05 13.54
C GLU A 111 -3.14 8.97 12.43
N CYS A 112 -2.73 9.21 11.19
CA CYS A 112 -3.60 9.05 10.04
C CYS A 112 -3.73 7.56 9.71
N VAL A 113 -4.93 6.98 9.82
CA VAL A 113 -5.15 5.53 9.65
C VAL A 113 -5.91 5.27 8.36
N SER A 114 -5.35 4.47 7.45
CA SER A 114 -6.00 4.15 6.17
C SER A 114 -7.31 3.39 6.39
N ALA A 115 -8.37 3.83 5.73
CA ALA A 115 -9.68 3.17 5.76
C ALA A 115 -9.91 2.20 4.59
N GLN A 116 -8.94 2.10 3.68
CA GLN A 116 -9.01 1.21 2.52
C GLN A 116 -7.63 0.69 2.12
N PHE A 117 -7.60 -0.24 1.17
CA PHE A 117 -6.36 -0.63 0.51
C PHE A 117 -5.88 0.49 -0.41
N VAL A 118 -4.58 0.79 -0.39
CA VAL A 118 -3.95 1.65 -1.40
C VAL A 118 -2.96 0.80 -2.20
N ILE A 119 -3.21 0.70 -3.51
CA ILE A 119 -2.51 -0.24 -4.39
C ILE A 119 -2.07 0.50 -5.67
N PRO A 120 -0.81 0.94 -5.77
CA PRO A 120 -0.27 1.52 -6.99
C PRO A 120 0.01 0.45 -8.04
N TYR A 121 -0.34 0.75 -9.30
CA TYR A 121 -0.05 -0.08 -10.47
C TYR A 121 0.83 0.66 -11.47
N PRO A 122 2.02 0.12 -11.81
CA PRO A 122 2.73 -1.00 -11.16
C PRO A 122 3.27 -0.62 -9.76
N PRO A 123 3.67 -1.59 -8.91
CA PRO A 123 3.78 -3.05 -9.13
C PRO A 123 2.50 -3.86 -8.79
N GLY A 124 1.46 -3.25 -8.23
CA GLY A 124 0.18 -3.91 -7.98
C GLY A 124 0.09 -4.69 -6.67
N PHE A 125 0.91 -4.35 -5.67
CA PHE A 125 0.78 -4.85 -4.30
C PHE A 125 0.31 -3.74 -3.35
N PRO A 126 -0.41 -4.06 -2.25
CA PRO A 126 -0.88 -3.06 -1.31
C PRO A 126 0.26 -2.41 -0.51
N ILE A 127 0.33 -1.08 -0.55
CA ILE A 127 1.26 -0.30 0.30
C ILE A 127 0.59 0.19 1.58
N LEU A 128 -0.75 0.26 1.59
CA LEU A 128 -1.58 0.48 2.76
C LEU A 128 -2.69 -0.55 2.79
N VAL A 129 -3.03 -1.00 3.99
CA VAL A 129 -4.21 -1.81 4.27
C VAL A 129 -5.14 -1.08 5.26
N PRO A 130 -6.44 -1.43 5.32
CA PRO A 130 -7.35 -0.90 6.33
C PRO A 130 -6.80 -1.09 7.75
N GLY A 131 -6.82 -0.03 8.55
CA GLY A 131 -6.35 -0.03 9.93
C GLY A 131 -4.84 0.21 10.10
N GLN A 132 -4.09 0.32 9.01
CA GLN A 132 -2.67 0.67 9.04
C GLN A 132 -2.45 2.18 9.19
N VAL A 133 -1.50 2.56 10.04
CA VAL A 133 -1.07 3.96 10.20
C VAL A 133 -0.22 4.39 9.01
N ILE A 134 -0.55 5.52 8.38
CA ILE A 134 0.22 6.10 7.28
C ILE A 134 1.52 6.68 7.85
N SER A 135 2.67 6.21 7.37
CA SER A 135 3.99 6.70 7.78
C SER A 135 4.56 7.72 6.79
N ALA A 136 5.56 8.49 7.23
CA ALA A 136 6.29 9.41 6.36
C ALA A 136 6.97 8.69 5.18
N GLU A 137 7.45 7.46 5.39
CA GLU A 137 8.06 6.63 4.34
C GLU A 137 7.05 6.27 3.24
N ILE A 138 5.80 5.98 3.61
CA ILE A 138 4.71 5.71 2.65
C ILE A 138 4.39 6.97 1.84
N LEU A 139 4.36 8.14 2.49
CA LEU A 139 4.16 9.41 1.78
C LEU A 139 5.30 9.71 0.79
N GLN A 140 6.55 9.50 1.21
CA GLN A 140 7.72 9.68 0.35
C GLN A 140 7.70 8.74 -0.85
N PHE A 141 7.32 7.47 -0.63
CA PHE A 141 7.14 6.52 -1.71
C PHE A 141 6.06 6.99 -2.70
N MET A 142 4.89 7.39 -2.19
CA MET A 142 3.78 7.90 -3.00
C MET A 142 4.14 9.14 -3.81
N GLN A 143 4.98 10.04 -3.27
CA GLN A 143 5.47 11.22 -4.01
C GLN A 143 6.46 10.85 -5.12
N ALA A 144 7.26 9.80 -4.93
CA ALA A 144 8.24 9.35 -5.90
C ALA A 144 7.65 8.42 -6.98
N LEU A 145 6.40 7.96 -6.81
CA LEU A 145 5.71 7.13 -7.78
C LEU A 145 5.31 7.95 -9.01
N ASP A 146 5.93 7.65 -10.15
CA ASP A 146 5.50 8.13 -11.48
C ASP A 146 4.44 7.19 -12.07
N VAL A 147 3.36 6.91 -11.33
CA VAL A 147 2.25 6.06 -11.79
C VAL A 147 0.94 6.82 -11.73
N ARG A 148 0.09 6.59 -12.74
CA ARG A 148 -1.22 7.25 -12.85
C ARG A 148 -2.36 6.46 -12.23
N GLU A 149 -2.16 5.16 -12.06
CA GLU A 149 -3.18 4.24 -11.56
C GLU A 149 -2.86 3.84 -10.12
N ILE A 150 -3.56 4.43 -9.17
CA ILE A 150 -3.47 4.06 -7.75
C ILE A 150 -4.87 3.76 -7.25
N HIS A 151 -5.15 2.49 -6.97
CA HIS A 151 -6.43 2.09 -6.41
C HIS A 151 -6.50 2.52 -4.94
N GLY A 152 -7.64 3.04 -4.50
CA GLY A 152 -7.83 3.55 -3.13
C GLY A 152 -7.17 4.89 -2.83
N PHE A 153 -6.66 5.59 -3.84
CA PHE A 153 -6.16 6.96 -3.71
C PHE A 153 -6.63 7.78 -4.91
N ARG A 154 -7.12 9.01 -4.67
CA ARG A 154 -7.50 9.95 -5.74
C ARG A 154 -6.71 11.23 -5.54
N PRO A 155 -5.89 11.71 -6.47
CA PRO A 155 -5.06 12.90 -6.26
C PRO A 155 -5.84 14.14 -5.78
N GLU A 156 -7.09 14.29 -6.21
CA GLU A 156 -7.95 15.44 -5.90
C GLU A 156 -8.55 15.38 -4.49
N LEU A 157 -8.64 14.20 -3.88
CA LEU A 157 -9.18 13.99 -2.52
C LEU A 157 -8.10 13.58 -1.52
N GLY A 158 -7.12 12.81 -1.98
CA GLY A 158 -6.06 12.17 -1.22
C GLY A 158 -6.43 10.81 -0.65
N PHE A 159 -5.95 10.53 0.56
CA PHE A 159 -6.18 9.28 1.27
C PHE A 159 -7.54 9.29 1.96
N ARG A 160 -8.26 8.18 1.86
CA ARG A 160 -9.42 7.93 2.71
C ARG A 160 -8.92 7.37 4.05
N ILE A 161 -9.10 8.13 5.11
CA ILE A 161 -8.68 7.77 6.47
C ILE A 161 -9.88 7.71 7.41
N TYR A 162 -9.72 7.11 8.59
CA TYR A 162 -10.73 7.21 9.63
C TYR A 162 -10.70 8.57 10.34
N THR A 163 -11.88 9.01 10.76
CA THR A 163 -12.02 10.13 11.69
C THR A 163 -11.51 9.72 13.07
N GLU A 164 -11.05 10.69 13.86
CA GLU A 164 -10.57 10.43 15.22
C GLU A 164 -11.66 9.82 16.11
N ALA A 165 -12.90 10.32 16.00
CA ALA A 165 -14.05 9.78 16.72
C ALA A 165 -14.32 8.29 16.40
N ALA A 166 -14.21 7.89 15.13
CA ALA A 166 -14.38 6.48 14.75
C ALA A 166 -13.25 5.61 15.31
N LEU A 167 -12.01 6.10 15.31
CA LEU A 167 -10.86 5.40 15.89
C LEU A 167 -10.97 5.25 17.40
N GLU A 168 -11.45 6.28 18.10
CA GLU A 168 -11.67 6.23 19.55
C GLU A 168 -12.73 5.19 19.91
N LEU A 169 -13.88 5.20 19.23
CA LEU A 169 -14.95 4.23 19.46
C LEU A 169 -14.49 2.79 19.18
N ALA A 170 -13.78 2.57 18.07
CA ALA A 170 -13.21 1.26 17.75
C ALA A 170 -12.15 0.83 18.78
N GLY A 171 -11.32 1.78 19.25
CA GLY A 171 -10.32 1.55 20.31
C GLY A 171 -10.95 1.15 21.64
N GLN A 172 -12.04 1.80 22.04
CA GLN A 172 -12.80 1.46 23.24
C GLN A 172 -13.41 0.06 23.14
N ALA A 173 -14.03 -0.28 22.00
CA ALA A 173 -14.58 -1.60 21.75
C ALA A 173 -13.49 -2.69 21.84
N ASN A 174 -12.33 -2.44 21.23
CA ASN A 174 -11.19 -3.35 21.28
C ASN A 174 -10.65 -3.51 22.72
N ALA A 175 -10.60 -2.43 23.51
CA ALA A 175 -10.15 -2.45 24.90
C ALA A 175 -11.13 -3.21 25.84
N VAL A 176 -12.44 -3.01 25.67
CA VAL A 176 -13.46 -3.73 26.43
C VAL A 176 -13.35 -5.23 26.19
N TRP A 177 -13.20 -5.63 24.92
CA TRP A 177 -13.01 -7.02 24.56
C TRP A 177 -11.73 -7.61 25.17
N LYS A 178 -10.60 -6.87 25.14
CA LYS A 178 -9.34 -7.27 25.80
C LYS A 178 -9.55 -7.54 27.29
N ALA A 179 -10.27 -6.64 27.98
CA ALA A 179 -10.54 -6.79 29.41
C ALA A 179 -11.38 -8.04 29.73
N GLN A 180 -12.37 -8.36 28.89
CA GLN A 180 -13.22 -9.54 29.05
C GLN A 180 -12.43 -10.85 28.89
N ILE A 181 -11.60 -10.96 27.86
CA ILE A 181 -10.78 -12.17 27.65
C ILE A 181 -9.77 -12.38 28.78
N ASN A 182 -9.07 -11.32 29.19
CA ASN A 182 -8.06 -11.44 30.25
C ASN A 182 -8.70 -11.84 31.60
N ALA A 183 -9.91 -11.35 31.89
CA ALA A 183 -10.66 -11.78 33.06
C ALA A 183 -11.07 -13.26 33.01
N SER A 184 -11.46 -13.76 31.83
CA SER A 184 -11.79 -15.19 31.64
C SER A 184 -10.57 -16.11 31.71
N ALA A 185 -9.41 -15.67 31.21
CA ALA A 185 -8.17 -16.43 31.29
C ALA A 185 -7.65 -16.55 32.74
N GLY A 186 -7.67 -15.46 33.52
CA GLY A 186 -7.25 -15.47 34.92
C GLY A 186 -8.16 -16.30 35.84
N ALA A 187 -9.44 -16.46 35.48
CA ALA A 187 -10.36 -17.35 36.20
C ALA A 187 -10.09 -18.84 35.93
N ALA A 188 -9.53 -19.20 34.76
CA ALA A 188 -9.21 -20.58 34.39
C ALA A 188 -7.89 -21.10 34.97
N GLU A 189 -6.98 -20.20 35.39
CA GLU A 189 -5.71 -20.57 36.05
C GLU A 189 -5.83 -20.68 37.59
N GLY A 190 -7.00 -20.35 38.15
CA GLY A 190 -7.26 -20.34 39.60
C GLY A 190 -8.03 -21.56 40.15
N GLU A 191 -8.34 -22.55 39.31
CA GLU A 191 -8.87 -23.88 39.68
C GLU A 191 -7.80 -24.96 39.53
#